data_AF-X1C5F9-F1
#
_entry.id   AF-X1C5F9-F1
#
_cell.length_a   1.000
_cell.length_b   1.000
_cell.length_c   1.000
_cell.angle_alpha   90.00
_cell.angle_beta   90.00
_cell.angle_gamma   90.00
#
_symmetry.space_group_name_H-M   'P 1'
#
loop_
_entity.id
_entity.type
_entity.pdbx_description
1 polymer ?
#
loop_
_entity_poly.entity_id
_entity_poly.type
_entity_poly.pdbx_seq_one_letter_code
_entity_poly.pdbx_strand_id
1 'polypeptide(L)'
;MKNNAKIFFVITKGVITGSHASRFRNFKGFSDIKIWSFDKKIENIFNIDFICLYAQKGETKGNSPLYEIPSYNYGLKEENTEVIYFGSIDIKLKEVEILIPFSIEKNREKIYVKKLIPKDKFGDLLPLKESYYKTLFHKGADLNPRNLIFVKSIRVDDELTKINPDNRIFKRAKVPWNKVEYKDHIVQKKYLFKVLKSTELVKFHLYDDYDVFLPLEKEDLSFNYNNLDKNSKKFYDQINKIYV
;
A
#
# COMPACT_ATOMS: atom_id res chain seq x y z
N MET A 1 27.40 0.73 13.76
CA MET A 1 27.47 -0.69 14.18
C MET A 1 28.87 -1.21 13.93
N LYS A 2 29.40 -2.07 14.81
CA LYS A 2 30.69 -2.75 14.60
C LYS A 2 30.63 -3.62 13.34
N ASN A 3 31.77 -3.82 12.68
CA ASN A 3 31.82 -4.73 11.55
C ASN A 3 31.43 -6.16 11.99
N ASN A 4 30.76 -6.91 11.13
CA ASN A 4 30.17 -8.23 11.40
C ASN A 4 29.05 -8.28 12.46
N ALA A 5 28.59 -7.14 12.98
CA ALA A 5 27.45 -7.13 13.89
C ALA A 5 26.18 -7.58 13.16
N LYS A 6 25.41 -8.48 13.78
CA LYS A 6 24.18 -9.03 13.24
C LYS A 6 22.98 -8.23 13.75
N ILE A 7 22.00 -8.00 12.88
CA ILE A 7 20.71 -7.40 13.23
C ILE A 7 19.58 -8.37 12.92
N PHE A 8 18.55 -8.31 13.76
CA PHE A 8 17.28 -9.00 13.60
C PHE A 8 16.19 -7.97 13.88
N PHE A 9 15.31 -7.73 12.93
CA PHE A 9 14.22 -6.76 13.10
C PHE A 9 12.89 -7.35 12.63
N VAL A 10 11.83 -7.09 13.40
CA VAL A 10 10.45 -7.22 12.92
C VAL A 10 10.08 -5.90 12.23
N ILE A 11 9.71 -5.95 10.95
CA ILE A 11 9.37 -4.78 10.15
C ILE A 11 8.16 -5.06 9.26
N THR A 12 7.48 -4.01 8.81
CA THR A 12 6.34 -4.16 7.91
C THR A 12 6.76 -4.78 6.57
N LYS A 13 5.99 -5.73 6.04
CA LYS A 13 6.23 -6.42 4.76
C LYS A 13 6.33 -5.45 3.57
N GLY A 14 5.76 -4.25 3.70
CA GLY A 14 5.89 -3.16 2.73
C GLY A 14 7.33 -2.76 2.39
N VAL A 15 8.34 -3.13 3.18
CA VAL A 15 9.75 -2.91 2.79
C VAL A 15 10.17 -3.76 1.57
N ILE A 16 9.50 -4.88 1.31
CA ILE A 16 9.77 -5.76 0.16
C ILE A 16 9.15 -5.17 -1.11
N THR A 17 7.92 -4.66 -1.03
CA THR A 17 7.11 -4.32 -2.20
C THR A 17 6.92 -2.81 -2.42
N GLY A 18 6.91 -2.00 -1.35
CA GLY A 18 6.54 -0.59 -1.40
C GLY A 18 7.56 0.28 -2.14
N SER A 19 7.09 1.19 -2.99
CA SER A 19 7.95 2.11 -3.77
C SER A 19 8.82 3.01 -2.89
N HIS A 20 8.29 3.46 -1.75
CA HIS A 20 8.98 4.31 -0.77
C HIS A 20 10.21 3.65 -0.14
N ALA A 21 10.23 2.32 -0.03
CA ALA A 21 11.34 1.56 0.56
C ALA A 21 12.47 1.23 -0.44
N SER A 22 12.44 1.80 -1.65
CA SER A 22 13.40 1.47 -2.71
C SER A 22 14.86 1.75 -2.38
N ARG A 23 15.13 2.77 -1.56
CA ARG A 23 16.49 3.05 -1.07
C ARG A 23 16.90 2.17 0.10
N PHE A 24 15.95 1.62 0.86
CA PHE A 24 16.24 0.70 1.95
C PHE A 24 16.66 -0.67 1.41
N ARG A 25 15.98 -1.14 0.35
CA ARG A 25 16.25 -2.43 -0.32
C ARG A 25 17.61 -2.57 -1.01
N ASN A 26 18.41 -1.51 -1.09
CA ASN A 26 19.81 -1.65 -1.51
C ASN A 26 20.70 -2.24 -0.41
N PHE A 27 20.19 -2.36 0.82
CA PHE A 27 20.89 -2.87 2.00
C PHE A 27 22.31 -2.30 2.16
N LYS A 28 22.49 -1.02 1.83
CA LYS A 28 23.82 -0.39 1.80
C LYS A 28 24.54 -0.56 3.13
N GLY A 29 25.72 -1.17 3.08
CA GLY A 29 26.55 -1.40 4.27
C GLY A 29 26.13 -2.63 5.09
N PHE A 30 25.28 -3.49 4.54
CA PHE A 30 24.94 -4.79 5.09
C PHE A 30 25.15 -5.90 4.05
N SER A 31 25.39 -7.12 4.53
CA SER A 31 25.58 -8.35 3.76
C SER A 31 24.81 -9.49 4.43
N ASP A 32 24.75 -10.66 3.78
CA ASP A 32 24.05 -11.87 4.29
C ASP A 32 22.60 -11.55 4.67
N ILE A 33 21.85 -10.94 3.74
CA ILE A 33 20.47 -10.54 3.97
C ILE A 33 19.58 -11.77 3.92
N LYS A 34 18.73 -11.96 4.93
CA LYS A 34 17.72 -13.03 4.97
C LYS A 34 16.39 -12.47 5.39
N ILE A 35 15.33 -12.94 4.76
CA ILE A 35 13.96 -12.55 5.07
C ILE A 35 13.23 -13.77 5.61
N TRP A 36 12.46 -13.57 6.67
CA TRP A 36 11.48 -14.53 7.17
C TRP A 36 10.09 -13.97 6.96
N SER A 37 9.29 -14.68 6.19
CA SER A 37 7.87 -14.42 5.99
C SER A 37 7.06 -15.47 6.75
N PHE A 38 5.78 -15.18 6.97
CA PHE A 38 4.91 -16.05 7.74
C PHE A 38 3.56 -16.23 7.04
N ASP A 39 2.89 -17.35 7.34
CA ASP A 39 1.51 -17.57 6.91
C ASP A 39 0.54 -16.55 7.52
N LYS A 40 -0.61 -16.36 6.86
CA LYS A 40 -1.62 -15.36 7.27
C LYS A 40 -2.09 -15.46 8.71
N LYS A 41 -2.26 -16.67 9.26
CA LYS A 41 -2.64 -16.85 10.68
C LYS A 41 -1.62 -16.22 11.64
N ILE A 42 -0.33 -16.27 11.31
CA ILE A 42 0.75 -15.68 12.10
C ILE A 42 0.89 -14.18 11.77
N GLU A 43 0.82 -13.79 10.50
CA GLU A 43 0.87 -12.38 10.10
C GLU A 43 -0.24 -11.55 10.80
N ASN A 44 -1.40 -12.16 11.02
CA ASN A 44 -2.57 -11.54 11.67
C ASN A 44 -2.42 -11.32 13.19
N ILE A 45 -1.30 -11.70 13.82
CA ILE A 45 -1.00 -11.30 15.20
C ILE A 45 -0.95 -9.77 15.33
N PHE A 46 -0.52 -9.09 14.26
CA PHE A 46 -0.60 -7.65 14.14
C PHE A 46 -1.60 -7.26 13.04
N ASN A 47 -2.14 -6.05 13.14
CA ASN A 47 -3.04 -5.49 12.12
C ASN A 47 -2.32 -5.10 10.81
N ILE A 48 -1.00 -5.34 10.71
CA ILE A 48 -0.19 -5.02 9.53
C ILE A 48 0.73 -6.20 9.24
N ASP A 49 0.70 -6.67 7.98
CA ASP A 49 1.62 -7.68 7.48
C ASP A 49 3.08 -7.34 7.81
N PHE A 50 3.79 -8.28 8.40
CA PHE A 50 5.17 -8.11 8.84
C PHE A 50 6.09 -9.20 8.30
N ILE A 51 7.39 -8.96 8.41
CA ILE A 51 8.47 -9.91 8.16
C ILE A 51 9.51 -9.77 9.26
N CYS A 52 10.33 -10.80 9.45
CA CYS A 52 11.59 -10.65 10.18
C CYS A 52 12.73 -10.51 9.18
N LEU A 53 13.58 -9.50 9.39
CA LEU A 53 14.75 -9.22 8.56
C LEU A 53 16.00 -9.54 9.37
N TYR A 54 16.88 -10.36 8.81
CA TYR A 54 18.25 -10.51 9.25
C TYR A 54 19.22 -9.86 8.28
N ALA A 55 20.25 -9.24 8.84
CA ALA A 55 21.38 -8.72 8.07
C ALA A 55 22.63 -8.64 8.94
N GLN A 56 23.80 -8.70 8.31
CA GLN A 56 25.08 -8.54 8.97
C GLN A 56 25.77 -7.26 8.49
N LYS A 57 26.25 -6.43 9.40
CA LYS A 57 27.04 -5.24 9.06
C LYS A 57 28.31 -5.68 8.35
N GLY A 58 28.51 -5.21 7.13
CA GLY A 58 29.65 -5.56 6.29
C GLY A 58 29.61 -4.77 5.00
N GLU A 59 30.63 -4.91 4.17
CA GLU A 59 30.54 -4.44 2.79
C GLU A 59 29.71 -5.44 1.98
N THR A 60 28.78 -4.92 1.20
CA THR A 60 28.06 -5.73 0.22
C THR A 60 29.08 -6.26 -0.78
N LYS A 61 29.29 -7.58 -0.83
CA LYS A 61 30.22 -8.18 -1.79
C LYS A 61 29.75 -7.88 -3.22
N GLY A 62 30.42 -6.93 -3.87
CA GLY A 62 30.32 -6.70 -5.31
C GLY A 62 29.24 -5.73 -5.78
N ASN A 63 29.59 -5.01 -6.85
CA ASN A 63 28.74 -4.12 -7.66
C ASN A 63 27.65 -4.87 -8.45
N SER A 64 27.33 -6.13 -8.14
CA SER A 64 26.27 -6.85 -8.85
C SER A 64 24.91 -6.43 -8.28
N PRO A 65 24.04 -5.81 -9.08
CA PRO A 65 22.79 -5.24 -8.59
C PRO A 65 21.72 -6.33 -8.35
N LEU A 66 21.86 -7.54 -8.91
CA LEU A 66 20.99 -8.68 -8.67
C LEU A 66 21.36 -9.42 -7.37
N TYR A 67 21.03 -8.81 -6.23
CA TYR A 67 21.15 -9.52 -4.95
C TYR A 67 20.02 -10.53 -4.84
N GLU A 68 20.38 -11.81 -4.83
CA GLU A 68 19.49 -12.91 -4.47
C GLU A 68 19.32 -12.91 -2.95
N ILE A 69 18.09 -12.73 -2.49
CA ILE A 69 17.76 -12.66 -1.08
C ILE A 69 16.88 -13.87 -0.75
N PRO A 70 17.38 -14.84 0.04
CA PRO A 70 16.55 -15.94 0.48
C PRO A 70 15.44 -15.42 1.41
N SER A 71 14.21 -15.83 1.09
CA SER A 71 13.01 -15.63 1.87
C SER A 71 12.54 -17.00 2.36
N TYR A 72 12.55 -17.18 3.67
CA TYR A 72 12.16 -18.41 4.33
C TYR A 72 10.75 -18.21 4.87
N ASN A 73 9.78 -18.95 4.33
CA ASN A 73 8.40 -18.85 4.72
C ASN A 73 8.08 -19.88 5.82
N TYR A 74 7.60 -19.39 6.95
CA TYR A 74 7.24 -20.19 8.11
C TYR A 74 5.72 -20.25 8.31
N GLY A 75 5.23 -21.46 8.52
CA GLY A 75 3.84 -21.71 8.91
C GLY A 75 3.73 -22.35 10.28
N LEU A 76 2.51 -22.47 10.79
CA LEU A 76 2.25 -23.24 12.01
C LEU A 76 2.61 -24.70 11.80
N LYS A 77 3.19 -25.33 12.83
CA LYS A 77 3.50 -26.76 12.80
C LYS A 77 2.23 -27.59 12.65
N GLU A 78 1.20 -27.24 13.42
CA GLU A 78 -0.17 -27.78 13.37
C GLU A 78 -1.15 -26.69 12.90
N GLU A 79 -1.94 -26.97 11.87
CA GLU A 79 -2.75 -25.93 11.21
C GLU A 79 -3.91 -25.42 12.09
N ASN A 80 -4.35 -26.23 13.04
CA ASN A 80 -5.46 -25.91 13.95
C ASN A 80 -5.01 -25.18 15.22
N THR A 81 -3.71 -24.91 15.40
CA THR A 81 -3.22 -24.15 16.54
C THR A 81 -3.79 -22.74 16.53
N GLU A 82 -4.39 -22.35 17.65
CA GLU A 82 -4.83 -20.97 17.86
C GLU A 82 -3.61 -20.07 18.09
N VAL A 83 -3.60 -18.91 17.44
CA VAL A 83 -2.49 -17.96 17.53
C VAL A 83 -2.92 -16.81 18.44
N ILE A 84 -2.35 -16.76 19.64
CA ILE A 84 -2.59 -15.72 20.64
C ILE A 84 -1.33 -14.89 20.85
N TYR A 85 -1.50 -13.58 21.08
CA TYR A 85 -0.41 -12.60 21.08
C TYR A 85 0.74 -12.88 22.06
N PHE A 86 0.41 -13.45 23.23
CA PHE A 86 1.38 -13.79 24.28
C PHE A 86 1.63 -15.30 24.42
N GLY A 87 1.09 -16.11 23.49
CA GLY A 87 1.30 -17.56 23.52
C GLY A 87 2.55 -17.99 22.76
N SER A 88 3.12 -19.09 23.20
CA SER A 88 4.15 -19.79 22.44
C SER A 88 3.49 -20.50 21.25
N ILE A 89 4.06 -20.33 20.07
CA ILE A 89 3.67 -21.06 18.86
C ILE A 89 4.85 -21.83 18.29
N ASP A 90 4.59 -23.05 17.85
CA ASP A 90 5.58 -23.83 17.10
C ASP A 90 5.41 -23.57 15.61
N ILE A 91 6.49 -23.09 14.99
CA ILE A 91 6.55 -22.82 13.56
C ILE A 91 7.45 -23.83 12.85
N LYS A 92 7.11 -24.15 11.60
CA LYS A 92 7.92 -24.97 10.71
C LYS A 92 8.21 -24.21 9.41
N LEU A 93 9.40 -24.41 8.88
CA LEU A 93 9.75 -23.93 7.56
C LEU A 93 8.90 -24.66 6.52
N LYS A 94 8.16 -23.92 5.70
CA LYS A 94 7.33 -24.47 4.62
C LYS A 94 8.06 -24.45 3.29
N GLU A 95 8.64 -23.32 2.95
CA GLU A 95 9.31 -23.11 1.67
C GLU A 95 10.46 -22.11 1.82
N VAL A 96 11.40 -22.19 0.88
CA VAL A 96 12.45 -21.20 0.70
C VAL A 96 12.37 -20.72 -0.73
N GLU A 97 12.14 -19.42 -0.91
CA GLU A 97 12.13 -18.77 -2.21
C GLU A 97 13.31 -17.81 -2.31
N ILE A 98 13.82 -17.62 -3.53
CA ILE A 98 14.84 -16.61 -3.79
C ILE A 98 14.14 -15.37 -4.33
N LEU A 99 14.26 -14.27 -3.61
CA LEU A 99 13.76 -12.98 -4.03
C LEU A 99 14.84 -12.23 -4.79
N ILE A 100 14.47 -11.64 -5.93
CA ILE A 100 15.32 -10.75 -6.72
C ILE A 100 14.63 -9.41 -6.95
N PRO A 101 15.39 -8.32 -7.13
CA PRO A 101 14.82 -7.04 -7.54
C PRO A 101 14.10 -7.13 -8.88
N PHE A 102 12.87 -6.63 -8.94
CA PHE A 102 12.12 -6.50 -10.20
C PHE A 102 12.85 -5.59 -11.20
N SER A 103 13.39 -4.47 -10.72
CA SER A 103 14.28 -3.61 -11.50
C SER A 103 15.11 -2.74 -10.58
N ILE A 104 16.21 -2.21 -11.13
CA ILE A 104 17.16 -1.39 -10.39
C ILE A 104 17.42 -0.14 -11.20
N GLU A 105 17.08 0.99 -10.60
CA GLU A 105 17.24 2.30 -11.23
C GLU A 105 18.40 3.03 -10.54
N LYS A 106 19.31 3.56 -11.36
CA LYS A 106 20.36 4.46 -10.89
C LYS A 106 20.00 5.87 -11.31
N ASN A 107 19.79 6.75 -10.34
CA ASN A 107 19.58 8.17 -10.57
C ASN A 107 20.67 8.94 -9.84
N ARG A 108 21.56 9.58 -10.60
CA ARG A 108 22.83 10.15 -10.11
C ARG A 108 23.63 9.08 -9.35
N GLU A 109 24.04 9.37 -8.12
CA GLU A 109 24.79 8.45 -7.23
C GLU A 109 23.88 7.56 -6.37
N LYS A 110 22.55 7.64 -6.52
CA LYS A 110 21.60 6.89 -5.71
C LYS A 110 21.09 5.68 -6.47
N ILE A 111 21.12 4.53 -5.80
CA ILE A 111 20.57 3.26 -6.28
C ILE A 111 19.19 3.06 -5.66
N TYR A 112 18.20 2.82 -6.52
CA TYR A 112 16.82 2.55 -6.16
C TYR A 112 16.46 1.13 -6.58
N VAL A 113 16.34 0.25 -5.60
CA VAL A 113 15.94 -1.15 -5.82
C VAL A 113 14.42 -1.21 -5.77
N LYS A 114 13.75 -1.58 -6.87
CA LYS A 114 12.28 -1.74 -6.88
C LYS A 114 11.86 -2.95 -6.05
N LYS A 115 10.58 -3.30 -6.11
CA LYS A 115 10.01 -4.42 -5.35
C LYS A 115 10.86 -5.68 -5.55
N LEU A 116 11.06 -6.46 -4.48
CA LEU A 116 11.61 -7.80 -4.63
C LEU A 116 10.48 -8.76 -5.02
N ILE A 117 10.77 -9.67 -5.93
CA ILE A 117 9.82 -10.68 -6.41
C ILE A 117 10.49 -12.05 -6.43
N PRO A 118 9.69 -13.14 -6.33
CA PRO A 118 10.21 -14.49 -6.50
C PRO A 118 10.91 -14.65 -7.86
N LYS A 119 12.10 -15.26 -7.85
CA LYS A 119 12.96 -15.41 -9.03
C LYS A 119 12.32 -16.24 -10.14
N ASP A 120 11.57 -17.26 -9.78
CA ASP A 120 10.77 -18.10 -10.69
C ASP A 120 9.72 -17.27 -11.47
N LYS A 121 9.08 -16.30 -10.82
CA LYS A 121 8.09 -15.42 -11.45
C LYS A 121 8.68 -14.33 -12.34
N PHE A 122 10.00 -14.14 -12.32
CA PHE A 122 10.63 -13.08 -13.09
C PHE A 122 10.51 -13.32 -14.60
N GLY A 123 10.60 -14.59 -15.03
CA GLY A 123 10.49 -14.98 -16.44
C GLY A 123 9.14 -14.61 -17.04
N ASP A 124 8.06 -14.83 -16.29
CA ASP A 124 6.67 -14.53 -16.70
C ASP A 124 6.40 -13.04 -16.92
N LEU A 125 7.28 -12.17 -16.39
CA LEU A 125 7.14 -10.71 -16.49
C LEU A 125 7.88 -10.13 -17.71
N LEU A 126 8.55 -10.98 -18.49
CA LEU A 126 9.25 -10.56 -19.71
C LEU A 126 8.29 -10.59 -20.92
N PRO A 127 8.38 -9.62 -21.85
CA PRO A 127 9.27 -8.46 -21.83
C PRO A 127 8.75 -7.37 -20.88
N LEU A 128 9.67 -6.77 -20.12
CA LEU A 128 9.38 -5.58 -19.33
C LEU A 128 9.15 -4.38 -20.25
N LYS A 129 7.89 -4.11 -20.60
CA LYS A 129 7.50 -2.89 -21.30
C LYS A 129 6.85 -1.91 -20.34
N GLU A 130 7.24 -0.66 -20.50
CA GLU A 130 6.55 0.44 -19.84
C GLU A 130 5.10 0.48 -20.33
N SER A 131 4.14 0.50 -19.40
CA SER A 131 2.72 0.56 -19.75
C SER A 131 2.43 1.86 -20.51
N TYR A 132 1.67 1.75 -21.61
CA TYR A 132 1.11 2.90 -22.34
C TYR A 132 0.49 3.94 -21.40
N TYR A 133 -0.16 3.49 -20.32
CA TYR A 133 -0.82 4.35 -19.37
C TYR A 133 0.12 5.19 -18.50
N LYS A 134 1.42 4.86 -18.39
CA LYS A 134 2.32 5.55 -17.46
C LYS A 134 2.43 7.05 -17.76
N THR A 135 2.41 7.44 -19.02
CA THR A 135 2.45 8.86 -19.44
C THR A 135 1.11 9.57 -19.23
N LEU A 136 0.01 8.82 -19.15
CA LEU A 136 -1.33 9.34 -18.88
C LEU A 136 -1.56 9.61 -17.38
N PHE A 137 -0.71 9.05 -16.50
CA PHE A 137 -0.80 9.24 -15.05
C PHE A 137 0.35 10.08 -14.50
N HIS A 138 0.05 11.29 -14.00
CA HIS A 138 1.05 12.17 -13.39
C HIS A 138 1.71 11.57 -12.14
N LYS A 139 1.03 10.69 -11.39
CA LYS A 139 1.54 10.00 -10.19
C LYS A 139 0.91 8.60 -10.01
N GLY A 140 1.04 7.71 -10.99
CA GLY A 140 0.43 6.37 -10.91
C GLY A 140 -1.09 6.42 -10.68
N ALA A 141 -1.66 5.35 -10.13
CA ALA A 141 -3.07 5.32 -9.74
C ALA A 141 -3.30 6.19 -8.49
N ASP A 142 -3.59 7.46 -8.71
CA ASP A 142 -3.94 8.42 -7.65
C ASP A 142 -5.36 8.93 -7.91
N LEU A 143 -6.17 8.94 -6.87
CA LEU A 143 -7.53 9.46 -6.87
C LEU A 143 -7.47 11.00 -6.86
N ASN A 144 -7.16 11.61 -8.00
CA ASN A 144 -7.18 13.06 -8.17
C ASN A 144 -8.38 13.51 -9.01
N PRO A 145 -8.95 14.70 -8.72
CA PRO A 145 -8.54 15.62 -7.66
C PRO A 145 -9.20 15.25 -6.33
N ARG A 146 -8.38 15.09 -5.30
CA ARG A 146 -8.82 14.54 -4.00
C ARG A 146 -9.90 15.39 -3.33
N ASN A 147 -9.90 16.71 -3.53
CA ASN A 147 -10.89 17.63 -2.96
C ASN A 147 -12.32 17.41 -3.52
N LEU A 148 -12.47 16.75 -4.68
CA LEU A 148 -13.79 16.45 -5.25
C LEU A 148 -14.47 15.24 -4.59
N ILE A 149 -13.68 14.27 -4.14
CA ILE A 149 -14.18 12.94 -3.74
C ILE A 149 -13.91 12.60 -2.27
N PHE A 150 -12.89 13.19 -1.63
CA PHE A 150 -12.68 13.03 -0.19
C PHE A 150 -13.57 14.00 0.57
N VAL A 151 -14.45 13.47 1.40
CA VAL A 151 -15.52 14.21 2.03
C VAL A 151 -15.44 14.13 3.55
N LYS A 152 -15.94 15.16 4.21
CA LYS A 152 -16.46 15.07 5.57
C LYS A 152 -17.96 14.86 5.48
N SER A 153 -18.45 13.84 6.17
CA SER A 153 -19.83 13.41 6.10
C SER A 153 -20.57 13.68 7.43
N ILE A 154 -21.81 14.14 7.34
CA ILE A 154 -22.72 14.34 8.48
C ILE A 154 -24.03 13.65 8.14
N ARG A 155 -24.40 12.64 8.92
CA ARG A 155 -25.64 11.87 8.72
C ARG A 155 -26.85 12.80 8.74
N VAL A 156 -27.72 12.69 7.74
CA VAL A 156 -29.01 13.38 7.70
C VAL A 156 -30.09 12.41 8.19
N ASP A 157 -30.11 11.21 7.62
CA ASP A 157 -31.00 10.10 8.01
C ASP A 157 -30.30 8.74 7.76
N ASP A 158 -31.06 7.66 7.63
CA ASP A 158 -30.54 6.31 7.44
C ASP A 158 -29.91 6.09 6.05
N GLU A 159 -30.41 6.79 5.04
CA GLU A 159 -30.02 6.62 3.64
C GLU A 159 -29.19 7.79 3.12
N LEU A 160 -29.37 8.99 3.67
CA LEU A 160 -28.82 10.23 3.18
C LEU A 160 -27.77 10.80 4.12
N THR A 161 -26.75 11.40 3.52
CA THR A 161 -25.65 12.03 4.23
C THR A 161 -25.26 13.32 3.54
N LYS A 162 -25.03 14.35 4.35
CA LYS A 162 -24.55 15.64 3.91
C LYS A 162 -23.03 15.60 3.82
N ILE A 163 -22.48 15.97 2.68
CA ILE A 163 -21.06 15.94 2.38
C ILE A 163 -20.52 17.34 2.11
N ASN A 164 -19.30 17.55 2.59
CA ASN A 164 -18.47 18.71 2.31
C ASN A 164 -17.05 18.22 1.98
N PRO A 165 -16.23 18.94 1.22
CA PRO A 165 -14.84 18.58 1.04
C PRO A 165 -14.11 18.42 2.38
N ASP A 166 -13.29 17.38 2.53
CA ASP A 166 -12.48 17.22 3.74
C ASP A 166 -11.35 18.26 3.80
N ASN A 167 -11.40 19.13 4.81
CA ASN A 167 -10.41 20.18 5.05
C ASN A 167 -8.95 19.67 5.12
N ARG A 168 -8.74 18.42 5.56
CA ARG A 168 -7.41 17.79 5.65
C ARG A 168 -6.73 17.69 4.29
N ILE A 169 -7.51 17.60 3.19
CA ILE A 169 -7.00 17.40 1.84
C ILE A 169 -6.40 18.68 1.25
N PHE A 170 -6.96 19.85 1.59
CA PHE A 170 -6.50 21.14 1.06
C PHE A 170 -5.08 21.50 1.48
N LYS A 171 -4.59 21.03 2.63
CA LYS A 171 -3.21 21.24 3.09
C LYS A 171 -2.15 20.82 2.07
N ARG A 172 -2.48 19.88 1.18
CA ARG A 172 -1.57 19.35 0.15
C ARG A 172 -2.13 19.50 -1.27
N ALA A 173 -3.26 20.17 -1.43
CA ALA A 173 -3.87 20.41 -2.72
C ALA A 173 -3.03 21.42 -3.50
N LYS A 174 -2.93 21.23 -4.81
CA LYS A 174 -2.25 22.14 -5.73
C LYS A 174 -3.27 22.83 -6.61
N VAL A 175 -2.94 24.01 -7.12
CA VAL A 175 -3.71 24.70 -8.16
C VAL A 175 -3.95 23.75 -9.34
N PRO A 176 -5.17 23.71 -9.93
CA PRO A 176 -6.38 24.48 -9.60
C PRO A 176 -7.23 23.90 -8.45
N TRP A 177 -6.87 22.74 -7.93
CA TRP A 177 -7.64 21.93 -6.97
C TRP A 177 -7.54 22.36 -5.50
N ASN A 178 -6.98 23.54 -5.23
CA ASN A 178 -6.82 24.09 -3.88
C ASN A 178 -8.03 24.93 -3.42
N LYS A 179 -9.14 24.90 -4.17
CA LYS A 179 -10.39 25.60 -3.85
C LYS A 179 -11.52 24.63 -3.53
N VAL A 180 -12.46 25.11 -2.72
CA VAL A 180 -13.69 24.38 -2.36
C VAL A 180 -14.68 24.48 -3.53
N GLU A 181 -14.99 23.34 -4.14
CA GLU A 181 -15.80 23.26 -5.37
C GLU A 181 -17.30 23.03 -5.10
N TYR A 182 -17.63 22.57 -3.90
CA TYR A 182 -19.00 22.30 -3.48
C TYR A 182 -19.12 22.42 -1.96
N LYS A 183 -20.35 22.60 -1.48
CA LYS A 183 -20.67 22.69 -0.05
C LYS A 183 -22.06 22.11 0.21
N ASP A 184 -22.22 21.43 1.34
CA ASP A 184 -23.49 20.94 1.89
C ASP A 184 -24.34 20.11 0.90
N HIS A 185 -23.68 19.27 0.10
CA HIS A 185 -24.36 18.37 -0.83
C HIS A 185 -24.97 17.18 -0.10
N ILE A 186 -26.15 16.75 -0.51
CA ILE A 186 -26.77 15.52 -0.01
C ILE A 186 -26.46 14.40 -1.01
N VAL A 187 -26.00 13.26 -0.51
CA VAL A 187 -25.75 12.04 -1.27
C VAL A 187 -26.26 10.83 -0.52
N GLN A 188 -26.40 9.71 -1.23
CA GLN A 188 -26.75 8.44 -0.61
C GLN A 188 -25.52 7.87 0.11
N LYS A 189 -25.72 7.50 1.38
CA LYS A 189 -24.69 6.96 2.28
C LYS A 189 -24.02 5.71 1.73
N LYS A 190 -24.73 4.91 0.93
CA LYS A 190 -24.18 3.68 0.33
C LYS A 190 -22.97 3.95 -0.58
N TYR A 191 -22.84 5.15 -1.14
CA TYR A 191 -21.70 5.54 -1.97
C TYR A 191 -20.55 6.18 -1.17
N LEU A 192 -20.60 6.13 0.18
CA LEU A 192 -19.50 6.54 1.04
C LEU A 192 -18.66 5.33 1.45
N PHE A 193 -17.38 5.41 1.13
CA PHE A 193 -16.37 4.39 1.41
C PHE A 193 -15.35 4.93 2.41
N LYS A 194 -14.88 4.04 3.30
CA LYS A 194 -13.74 4.33 4.16
C LYS A 194 -12.44 4.03 3.43
N VAL A 195 -11.55 5.00 3.36
CA VAL A 195 -10.24 4.85 2.73
C VAL A 195 -9.14 5.19 3.72
N LEU A 196 -8.17 4.28 3.81
CA LEU A 196 -6.96 4.46 4.60
C LEU A 196 -5.85 5.07 3.73
N LYS A 197 -5.23 6.12 4.24
CA LYS A 197 -4.03 6.72 3.61
C LYS A 197 -2.81 6.35 4.43
N SER A 198 -1.65 6.31 3.77
CA SER A 198 -0.37 6.03 4.44
C SER A 198 -0.02 7.02 5.55
N THR A 199 -0.62 8.22 5.57
CA THR A 199 -0.48 9.18 6.67
C THR A 199 -1.17 8.76 7.95
N GLU A 200 -2.22 7.94 7.86
CA GLU A 200 -2.98 7.46 9.03
C GLU A 200 -2.52 6.07 9.47
N LEU A 201 -1.55 5.49 8.77
CA LEU A 201 -0.89 4.25 9.12
C LEU A 201 0.38 4.56 9.91
N VAL A 202 0.31 4.43 11.23
CA VAL A 202 1.49 4.43 12.10
C VAL A 202 1.82 2.98 12.45
N LYS A 203 3.08 2.66 12.77
CA LYS A 203 3.55 1.28 13.00
C LYS A 203 2.54 0.43 13.80
N PHE A 204 1.92 -0.53 13.12
CA PHE A 204 0.92 -1.48 13.65
C PHE A 204 -0.37 -0.86 14.21
N HIS A 205 -0.68 0.40 13.87
CA HIS A 205 -1.84 1.12 14.36
C HIS A 205 -2.49 1.97 13.25
N LEU A 206 -3.81 1.84 13.11
CA LEU A 206 -4.64 2.72 12.29
C LEU A 206 -5.11 3.89 13.16
N TYR A 207 -4.59 5.08 12.88
CA TYR A 207 -4.89 6.27 13.66
C TYR A 207 -6.20 6.94 13.25
N ASP A 208 -6.53 6.94 11.96
CA ASP A 208 -7.69 7.63 11.40
C ASP A 208 -8.06 7.08 10.01
N ASP A 209 -9.21 7.47 9.48
CA ASP A 209 -9.67 7.17 8.13
C ASP A 209 -10.25 8.40 7.41
N TYR A 210 -10.57 8.23 6.13
CA TYR A 210 -11.24 9.25 5.32
C TYR A 210 -12.52 8.67 4.74
N ASP A 211 -13.58 9.49 4.69
CA ASP A 211 -14.73 9.18 3.85
C ASP A 211 -14.43 9.63 2.41
N VAL A 212 -14.75 8.77 1.46
CA VAL A 212 -14.65 9.05 0.03
C VAL A 212 -15.98 8.74 -0.62
N PHE A 213 -16.50 9.69 -1.40
CA PHE A 213 -17.64 9.46 -2.27
C PHE A 213 -17.17 8.73 -3.53
N LEU A 214 -17.64 7.51 -3.73
CA LEU A 214 -17.42 6.71 -4.93
C LEU A 214 -18.78 6.15 -5.39
N PRO A 215 -19.23 6.45 -6.61
CA PRO A 215 -20.53 6.00 -7.13
C PRO A 215 -20.47 4.52 -7.58
N LEU A 216 -19.98 3.65 -6.71
CA LEU A 216 -19.75 2.22 -6.96
C LEU A 216 -20.65 1.37 -6.08
N GLU A 217 -21.04 0.20 -6.58
CA GLU A 217 -21.71 -0.82 -5.77
C GLU A 217 -20.71 -1.44 -4.78
N LYS A 218 -21.18 -1.81 -3.58
CA LYS A 218 -20.27 -2.28 -2.51
C LYS A 218 -19.81 -3.71 -2.70
N GLU A 219 -20.62 -4.51 -3.39
CA GLU A 219 -20.45 -5.94 -3.56
C GLU A 219 -19.33 -6.27 -4.56
N ASP A 220 -19.28 -5.55 -5.67
CA ASP A 220 -18.38 -5.84 -6.79
C ASP A 220 -17.57 -4.62 -7.27
N LEU A 221 -17.76 -3.45 -6.65
CA LEU A 221 -17.13 -2.19 -7.03
C LEU A 221 -17.42 -1.77 -8.48
N SER A 222 -18.52 -2.26 -9.07
CA SER A 222 -18.95 -1.88 -10.41
C SER A 222 -19.54 -0.48 -10.43
N PHE A 223 -19.41 0.19 -11.58
CA PHE A 223 -20.02 1.50 -11.84
C PHE A 223 -21.19 1.34 -12.81
N ASN A 224 -22.37 1.83 -12.43
CA ASN A 224 -23.51 1.92 -13.33
C ASN A 224 -24.25 3.26 -13.15
N TYR A 225 -24.02 4.18 -14.08
CA TYR A 225 -24.63 5.51 -14.08
C TYR A 225 -26.17 5.51 -14.07
N ASN A 226 -26.79 4.52 -14.70
CA ASN A 226 -28.24 4.43 -14.79
C ASN A 226 -28.89 4.03 -13.46
N ASN A 227 -28.14 3.33 -12.62
CA ASN A 227 -28.60 2.85 -11.31
C ASN A 227 -28.27 3.83 -10.17
N LEU A 228 -27.61 4.95 -10.46
CA LEU A 228 -27.29 5.95 -9.44
C LEU A 228 -28.55 6.63 -8.91
N ASP A 229 -28.66 6.65 -7.58
CA ASP A 229 -29.72 7.39 -6.91
C ASP A 229 -29.65 8.89 -7.22
N LYS A 230 -30.81 9.53 -7.25
CA LYS A 230 -31.01 10.91 -7.71
C LYS A 230 -30.00 11.91 -7.14
N ASN A 231 -29.74 11.87 -5.82
CA ASN A 231 -28.88 12.85 -5.16
C ASN A 231 -27.40 12.61 -5.48
N SER A 232 -26.97 11.35 -5.46
CA SER A 232 -25.61 10.95 -5.80
C SER A 232 -25.30 11.15 -7.28
N LYS A 233 -26.28 10.88 -8.16
CA LYS A 233 -26.20 11.19 -9.59
C LYS A 233 -26.01 12.68 -9.84
N LYS A 234 -26.81 13.53 -9.17
CA LYS A 234 -26.67 15.00 -9.26
C LYS A 234 -25.29 15.47 -8.83
N PHE A 235 -24.76 14.92 -7.72
CA PHE A 235 -23.42 15.25 -7.25
C PHE A 235 -22.35 14.75 -8.23
N TYR A 236 -22.47 13.52 -8.72
CA TYR A 236 -21.58 12.94 -9.73
C TYR A 236 -21.51 13.78 -11.01
N ASP A 237 -22.67 14.23 -11.52
CA ASP A 237 -22.72 15.08 -12.72
C ASP A 237 -22.05 16.43 -12.50
N GLN A 238 -22.21 17.00 -11.30
CA GLN A 238 -21.56 18.26 -10.93
C GLN A 238 -20.03 18.12 -10.86
N ILE A 239 -19.51 17.09 -10.17
CA ILE A 239 -18.06 16.90 -10.06
C ILE A 239 -17.43 16.60 -11.43
N ASN A 240 -18.13 15.88 -12.32
CA ASN A 240 -17.63 15.62 -13.67
C ASN A 240 -17.57 16.88 -14.53
N LYS A 241 -18.53 17.81 -14.40
CA LYS A 241 -18.48 19.12 -15.08
C LYS A 241 -17.31 20.00 -14.62
N ILE A 242 -16.81 19.78 -13.41
CA ILE A 242 -15.67 20.51 -12.85
C ILE A 242 -14.35 19.86 -13.26
N TYR A 243 -14.37 18.54 -13.46
CA TYR A 243 -13.19 17.75 -13.78
C TYR A 243 -12.82 17.75 -15.28
N VAL A 244 -13.84 17.74 -16.16
CA VAL A 244 -13.70 17.77 -17.64
C VAL A 244 -13.53 19.20 -18.13
#